data_AF-R1ESK8-F1
#
_entry.id   AF-R1ESK8-F1
#
_cell.length_a   1.000
_cell.length_b   1.000
_cell.length_c   1.000
_cell.angle_alpha   90.00
_cell.angle_beta   90.00
_cell.angle_gamma   90.00
#
_symmetry.space_group_name_H-M   'P 1'
#
loop_
_entity.id
_entity.type
_entity.pdbx_description
1 polymer ?
#
loop_
_entity_poly.entity_id
_entity_poly.type
_entity_poly.pdbx_seq_one_letter_code
_entity_poly.pdbx_strand_id
1 'polypeptide(L)'
;MAVGAPIWLVLSSAAASTDGPGSERCRSLGFGPSLLCTSCTKLGEHVGKDSTLVEECAGCCTDEAQRASHFAKAVLDGAPPTLYMQDADGRTVDELSVGGWKTEYIDEYLHEKLNA
;
A
#
# COMPACT_ATOMS: atom_id res chain seq x y z
N MET A 1 -11.89 -57.90 11.89
CA MET A 1 -11.55 -57.04 13.05
C MET A 1 -11.34 -55.63 12.51
N ALA A 2 -12.08 -54.67 13.06
CA ALA A 2 -12.14 -53.29 12.62
C ALA A 2 -10.92 -52.49 13.08
N VAL A 3 -10.46 -51.56 12.23
CA VAL A 3 -10.08 -50.18 12.57
C VAL A 3 -10.33 -49.38 11.27
N GLY A 4 -11.17 -48.34 11.15
CA GLY A 4 -11.81 -47.51 12.16
C GLY A 4 -10.96 -46.29 12.48
N ALA A 5 -10.85 -45.33 11.57
CA ALA A 5 -10.66 -43.90 11.88
C ALA A 5 -10.82 -43.03 10.62
N PRO A 6 -11.85 -42.17 10.55
CA PRO A 6 -11.97 -41.11 9.54
C PRO A 6 -11.11 -39.93 10.01
N ILE A 7 -10.05 -39.62 9.28
CA ILE A 7 -9.21 -38.46 9.59
C ILE A 7 -9.44 -37.41 8.51
N TRP A 8 -10.46 -36.60 8.75
CA TRP A 8 -10.48 -35.22 8.28
C TRP A 8 -9.27 -34.51 8.90
N LEU A 9 -8.12 -34.56 8.23
CA LEU A 9 -7.03 -33.62 8.51
C LEU A 9 -7.24 -32.39 7.64
N VAL A 10 -7.97 -31.48 8.27
CA VAL A 10 -8.01 -30.03 8.09
C VAL A 10 -6.75 -29.43 7.49
N LEU A 11 -6.97 -28.72 6.38
CA LEU A 11 -6.52 -27.36 6.06
C LEU A 11 -5.22 -26.86 6.71
N SER A 12 -4.22 -26.60 5.87
CA SER A 12 -3.26 -25.51 6.10
C SER A 12 -2.84 -24.93 4.76
N SER A 13 -3.69 -24.05 4.24
CA SER A 13 -3.24 -23.04 3.27
C SER A 13 -2.19 -22.20 3.98
N ALA A 14 -0.93 -22.38 3.63
CA ALA A 14 0.10 -21.41 3.97
C ALA A 14 -0.22 -20.12 3.20
N ALA A 15 -0.98 -19.23 3.82
CA ALA A 15 -1.02 -17.82 3.44
C ALA A 15 0.29 -17.18 3.94
N ALA A 16 1.36 -17.36 3.17
CA ALA A 16 2.59 -16.60 3.34
C ALA A 16 2.43 -15.30 2.55
N SER A 17 2.07 -14.22 3.24
CA SER A 17 2.23 -12.87 2.72
C SER A 17 3.72 -12.53 2.68
N THR A 18 4.37 -12.82 1.56
CA THR A 18 5.70 -12.31 1.20
C THR A 18 5.67 -12.04 -0.31
N ASP A 19 5.83 -10.78 -0.72
CA ASP A 19 6.03 -10.29 -2.09
C ASP A 19 5.69 -11.30 -3.20
N GLY A 20 4.43 -11.30 -3.64
CA GLY A 20 3.90 -12.35 -4.49
C GLY A 20 4.56 -12.45 -5.89
N PRO A 21 4.40 -13.59 -6.59
CA PRO A 21 4.92 -13.89 -7.94
C PRO A 21 4.39 -12.98 -9.09
N GLY A 22 3.74 -11.87 -8.76
CA GLY A 22 3.35 -10.83 -9.71
C GLY A 22 4.52 -9.90 -10.08
N SER A 23 5.43 -9.61 -9.15
CA SER A 23 6.50 -8.62 -9.38
C SER A 23 7.50 -9.05 -10.46
N GLU A 24 7.86 -10.34 -10.55
CA GLU A 24 8.76 -10.88 -11.59
C GLU A 24 8.14 -10.88 -12.99
N ARG A 25 6.84 -11.19 -13.07
CA ARG A 25 6.07 -11.12 -14.33
C ARG A 25 5.98 -9.67 -14.81
N CYS A 26 5.67 -8.74 -13.91
CA CYS A 26 5.61 -7.32 -14.22
C CYS A 26 6.97 -6.75 -14.65
N ARG A 27 8.05 -7.17 -13.99
CA ARG A 27 9.41 -6.75 -14.34
C ARG A 27 9.84 -7.26 -15.72
N SER A 28 9.40 -8.46 -16.10
CA SER A 28 9.60 -9.04 -17.43
C SER A 28 8.82 -8.30 -18.53
N LEU A 29 7.69 -7.69 -18.18
CA LEU A 29 6.90 -6.80 -19.05
C LEU A 29 7.43 -5.35 -19.06
N GLY A 30 8.45 -5.04 -18.25
CA GLY A 30 9.04 -3.70 -18.14
C GLY A 30 8.40 -2.79 -17.10
N PHE A 31 7.45 -3.29 -16.30
CA PHE A 31 6.80 -2.54 -15.23
C PHE A 31 7.58 -2.62 -13.92
N GLY A 32 7.73 -1.48 -13.24
CA GLY A 32 8.41 -1.40 -11.94
C GLY A 32 7.56 -1.93 -10.78
N PRO A 33 8.17 -2.31 -9.64
CA PRO A 33 7.47 -2.84 -8.47
C PRO A 33 6.62 -1.80 -7.73
N SER A 34 6.82 -0.51 -8.00
CA SER A 34 6.07 0.60 -7.40
C SER A 34 5.09 1.24 -8.39
N LEU A 35 4.61 0.46 -9.37
CA LEU A 35 3.71 0.96 -10.40
C LEU A 35 2.37 1.35 -9.78
N LEU A 36 1.91 2.53 -10.13
CA LEU A 36 0.76 3.21 -9.57
C LEU A 36 -0.39 3.14 -10.59
N CYS A 37 -1.59 2.69 -10.19
CA CYS A 37 -2.68 2.45 -11.15
C CYS A 37 -3.11 3.71 -11.90
N THR A 38 -2.89 4.90 -11.33
CA THR A 38 -3.06 6.18 -12.04
C THR A 38 -2.13 6.32 -13.25
N SER A 39 -0.94 5.72 -13.20
CA SER A 39 0.02 5.73 -14.30
C SER A 39 -0.49 4.89 -15.48
N CYS A 40 -1.22 3.79 -15.21
CA CYS A 40 -1.85 2.96 -16.25
C CYS A 40 -2.99 3.70 -16.96
N THR A 41 -3.79 4.47 -16.22
CA THR A 41 -4.85 5.31 -16.81
C THR A 41 -4.28 6.36 -17.75
N LYS A 42 -3.23 7.08 -17.33
CA LYS A 42 -2.54 8.08 -18.18
C LYS A 42 -1.87 7.45 -19.41
N LEU A 43 -1.31 6.25 -19.24
CA LEU A 43 -0.74 5.50 -20.35
C LEU A 43 -1.81 5.22 -21.41
N GLY A 44 -3.02 4.80 -21.01
CA GLY A 44 -4.14 4.55 -21.91
C GLY A 44 -4.62 5.77 -22.71
N GLU A 45 -4.40 6.99 -22.22
CA GLU A 45 -4.68 8.21 -22.99
C GLU A 45 -3.78 8.37 -24.22
N HIS A 46 -2.57 7.80 -24.17
CA HIS A 46 -1.55 7.96 -25.21
C HIS A 46 -1.45 6.76 -26.14
N VAL A 47 -1.61 5.54 -25.61
CA VAL A 47 -1.48 4.29 -26.38
C VAL A 47 -2.83 3.66 -26.77
N GLY A 48 -3.94 4.25 -26.32
CA GLY A 48 -5.28 3.69 -26.47
C GLY A 48 -5.67 2.84 -25.26
N LYS A 49 -6.88 3.06 -24.75
CA LYS A 49 -7.41 2.44 -23.52
C LYS A 49 -7.51 0.92 -23.61
N ASP A 50 -7.77 0.40 -24.81
CA ASP A 50 -7.92 -1.03 -25.09
C ASP A 50 -6.61 -1.70 -25.54
N SER A 51 -5.47 -1.03 -25.33
CA SER A 51 -4.16 -1.62 -25.62
C SER A 51 -3.82 -2.70 -24.61
N THR A 52 -3.24 -3.81 -25.08
CA THR A 52 -2.76 -4.91 -24.23
C THR A 52 -1.77 -4.42 -23.17
N LEU A 53 -1.02 -3.35 -23.46
CA LEU A 53 -0.09 -2.73 -22.53
C LEU A 53 -0.80 -2.14 -21.30
N VAL A 54 -2.01 -1.58 -21.48
CA VAL A 54 -2.80 -1.00 -20.40
C VAL A 54 -3.42 -2.09 -19.54
N GLU A 55 -3.87 -3.20 -20.15
CA GLU A 55 -4.34 -4.38 -19.43
C GLU A 55 -3.24 -5.03 -18.59
N GLU A 56 -2.04 -5.18 -19.16
CA GLU A 56 -0.88 -5.71 -18.45
C GLU A 56 -0.39 -4.76 -17.34
N CYS A 57 -0.45 -3.45 -17.57
CA CYS A 57 -0.17 -2.42 -16.56
C CYS A 57 -1.15 -2.52 -15.39
N ALA A 58 -2.44 -2.69 -15.67
CA ALA A 58 -3.48 -2.83 -14.65
C ALA A 58 -3.30 -4.10 -13.80
N GLY A 59 -2.80 -5.18 -14.39
CA GLY A 59 -2.43 -6.40 -13.66
C GLY A 59 -1.18 -6.26 -12.76
N CYS A 60 -0.44 -5.16 -12.90
CA CYS A 60 0.84 -4.92 -12.25
C CYS A 60 0.87 -3.71 -11.31
N CYS A 61 -0.20 -2.92 -11.27
CA CYS A 61 -0.24 -1.68 -10.52
C CYS A 61 -0.83 -1.86 -9.11
N THR A 62 -0.48 -0.94 -8.22
CA THR A 62 -1.10 -0.80 -6.90
C THR A 62 -2.01 0.42 -6.91
N ASP A 63 -3.21 0.30 -6.34
CA ASP A 63 -4.10 1.43 -6.13
C ASP A 63 -3.46 2.50 -5.26
N GLU A 64 -3.57 3.75 -5.68
CA GLU A 64 -3.09 4.90 -4.90
C GLU A 64 -3.76 4.95 -3.53
N ALA A 65 -4.96 4.41 -3.37
CA ALA A 65 -5.66 4.35 -2.08
C ALA A 65 -4.93 3.47 -1.05
N GLN A 66 -4.06 2.56 -1.50
CA GLN A 66 -3.19 1.74 -0.63
C GLN A 66 -1.85 2.45 -0.32
N ARG A 67 -1.52 3.56 -1.00
CA ARG A 67 -0.31 4.37 -0.79
C ARG A 67 -0.59 5.81 -0.35
N ALA A 68 -1.83 6.27 -0.44
CA ALA A 68 -2.37 7.25 0.47
C ALA A 68 -2.25 6.58 1.84
N SER A 69 -1.10 6.79 2.49
CA SER A 69 -0.83 6.27 3.81
C SER A 69 -1.88 6.91 4.71
N HIS A 70 -3.01 6.23 4.82
CA HIS A 70 -4.06 6.52 5.76
C HIS A 70 -3.49 6.09 7.10
N PHE A 71 -2.88 7.04 7.80
CA PHE A 71 -2.35 6.75 9.11
C PHE A 71 -3.53 6.70 10.06
N ALA A 72 -3.54 5.72 10.97
CA ALA A 72 -4.61 5.63 11.95
C ALA A 72 -4.48 6.74 13.01
N LYS A 73 -3.26 7.26 13.20
CA LYS A 73 -2.96 8.23 14.24
C LYS A 73 -1.67 9.00 13.96
N ALA A 74 -1.64 10.26 14.38
CA ALA A 74 -0.41 11.05 14.49
C ALA A 74 -0.12 11.38 15.96
N VAL A 75 1.16 11.35 16.35
CA VAL A 75 1.64 11.74 17.69
C VAL A 75 2.66 12.86 17.52
N LEU A 76 2.52 13.92 18.33
CA LEU A 76 3.49 15.01 18.38
C LEU A 76 4.35 14.84 19.64
N ASP A 77 5.67 14.77 19.48
CA ASP A 77 6.61 14.69 20.61
C ASP A 77 7.89 15.51 20.36
N GLY A 78 8.55 15.88 21.46
CA GLY A 78 9.87 16.49 21.46
C GLY A 78 9.94 18.02 21.30
N ALA A 79 11.16 18.53 21.47
CA ALA A 79 11.57 19.90 21.16
C ALA A 79 12.87 19.81 20.32
N PRO A 80 12.81 19.99 18.99
CA PRO A 80 11.72 20.55 18.19
C PRO A 80 10.54 19.58 17.98
N PRO A 81 9.33 20.11 17.72
CA PRO A 81 8.13 19.30 17.55
C PRO A 81 8.26 18.40 16.32
N THR A 82 8.04 17.10 16.51
CA THR A 82 8.10 16.06 15.47
C THR A 82 6.80 15.29 15.41
N LEU A 83 6.25 15.11 14.21
CA LEU A 83 5.08 14.28 13.94
C LEU A 83 5.51 12.86 13.64
N TYR A 84 4.97 11.91 14.39
CA TYR A 84 5.12 10.48 14.18
C TYR A 84 3.80 9.93 13.67
N MET A 85 3.78 9.40 12.44
CA MET A 85 2.57 8.82 11.88
C MET A 85 2.56 7.31 12.08
N GLN A 86 1.42 6.80 12.55
CA GLN A 86 1.26 5.42 12.96
C GLN A 86 0.21 4.70 12.12
N ASP A 87 0.46 3.43 11.84
CA ASP A 87 -0.50 2.53 11.23
C ASP A 87 -1.61 2.11 12.23
N ALA A 88 -2.55 1.28 11.78
CA ALA A 88 -3.63 0.75 12.61
C ALA A 88 -3.15 -0.12 13.79
N ASP A 89 -1.93 -0.65 13.71
CA ASP A 89 -1.30 -1.45 14.76
C ASP A 89 -0.56 -0.57 15.79
N GLY A 90 -0.54 0.75 15.60
CA GLY A 90 0.16 1.70 16.48
C GLY A 90 1.67 1.75 16.24
N ARG A 91 2.15 1.23 15.11
CA ARG A 91 3.58 1.27 14.75
C ARG A 91 3.87 2.55 13.99
N THR A 92 4.92 3.26 14.40
CA THR A 92 5.40 4.45 13.67
C THR A 92 5.98 4.01 12.33
N VAL A 93 5.37 4.51 11.27
CA VAL A 93 5.74 4.23 9.87
C VAL A 93 6.31 5.44 9.16
N ASP A 94 6.15 6.65 9.73
CA ASP A 94 6.72 7.89 9.19
C ASP A 94 7.04 8.89 10.31
N GLU A 95 8.07 9.72 10.08
CA GLU A 95 8.58 10.71 11.04
C GLU A 95 8.88 12.03 10.32
N LEU A 96 8.28 13.13 10.78
CA LEU A 96 8.37 14.45 10.15
C LEU A 96 8.61 15.56 11.17
N SER A 97 9.73 16.26 11.05
CA SER A 97 10.04 17.42 11.89
C SER A 97 9.25 18.66 11.46
N VAL A 98 8.36 19.15 12.34
CA VAL A 98 7.48 20.31 12.07
C VAL A 98 7.95 21.60 12.74
N GLY A 99 9.21 21.64 13.21
CA GLY A 99 9.81 22.77 13.94
C GLY A 99 9.84 24.13 13.24
N GLY A 100 9.35 24.25 12.00
CA GLY A 100 9.17 25.51 11.28
C GLY A 100 7.83 25.63 10.55
N TRP A 101 6.88 24.72 10.81
CA TRP A 101 5.59 24.70 10.13
C TRP A 101 4.63 25.64 10.85
N LYS A 102 3.80 26.34 10.07
CA LYS A 102 2.67 27.07 10.65
C LYS A 102 1.55 26.08 11.01
N THR A 103 0.79 26.39 12.06
CA THR A 103 -0.32 25.57 12.54
C THR A 103 -1.33 25.22 11.44
N GLU A 104 -1.57 26.15 10.51
CA GLU A 104 -2.46 25.96 9.35
C GLU A 104 -2.01 24.83 8.41
N TYR A 105 -0.71 24.65 8.21
CA TYR A 105 -0.17 23.58 7.37
C TYR A 105 -0.18 22.22 8.07
N ILE A 106 -0.07 22.22 9.39
CA ILE A 106 -0.14 20.98 10.18
C ILE A 106 -1.56 20.41 10.14
N ASP A 107 -2.58 21.27 10.27
CA ASP A 107 -3.99 20.87 10.19
C ASP A 107 -4.35 20.29 8.81
N GLU A 108 -3.97 20.99 7.73
CA GLU A 108 -4.20 20.52 6.36
C GLU A 108 -3.50 19.19 6.09
N TYR A 109 -2.25 19.05 6.52
CA TYR A 109 -1.49 17.81 6.39
C TYR A 109 -2.14 16.65 7.14
N LEU A 110 -2.59 16.88 8.38
CA LEU A 110 -3.26 15.84 9.17
C LEU A 110 -4.62 15.46 8.57
N HIS A 111 -5.39 16.41 8.03
CA HIS A 111 -6.64 16.10 7.34
C HIS A 111 -6.42 15.27 6.07
N GLU A 112 -5.40 15.58 5.27
CA GLU A 112 -5.06 14.80 4.08
C GLU A 112 -4.61 13.37 4.44
N LYS A 113 -3.81 13.23 5.51
CA LYS A 113 -3.15 11.97 5.87
C LYS A 113 -3.94 11.05 6.82
N LEU A 114 -4.83 11.61 7.65
CA LEU A 114 -5.63 10.85 8.62
C LEU A 114 -7.07 10.61 8.17
N ASN A 115 -7.46 11.09 6.97
CA ASN A 115 -8.80 10.88 6.38
C ASN A 115 -9.93 11.10 7.41
N ALA A 116 -9.90 12.28 8.03
CA ALA A 116 -10.97 12.76 8.88
C ALA A 116 -12.17 13.28 8.06
#